data_AF-A0A1V3MWJ2-F1
#
_entry.id   AF-A0A1V3MWJ2-F1
#
_cell.length_a   1.000
_cell.length_b   1.000
_cell.length_c   1.000
_cell.angle_alpha   90.00
_cell.angle_beta   90.00
_cell.angle_gamma   90.00
#
_symmetry.space_group_name_H-M   'P 1'
#
loop_
_entity.id
_entity.type
_entity.pdbx_description
1 polymer ?
#
loop_
_entity_poly.entity_id
_entity_poly.type
_entity_poly.pdbx_seq_one_letter_code
_entity_poly.pdbx_strand_id
1 'polypeptide(L)'
;MNLQTTFLSILLLGLVSCQQITQSNPRVISTKDSAVDHQNQQITESRHALTPVFDTSTYSNPQTEEMASQQRQQLTKLADAGLFEKFDLKLRADLGEDQKDYFEHHAYLHILAQTKGDIFGNKANDVAYIVYETGKHQIEILFFDQKNKLFKTLYRDIQVSNLLRQSDCYYANGTVDYSIAAELIYQEDYIRSSQSNYLMDENAFSIENISTNNRFDLKRGCLSKDFSTDKMSNTLCMPTSSVYANYQCLKYNKAKAVFELYFSQEFAD
;
A
#
# COMPACT_ATOMS: atom_id res chain seq x y z
N MET A 1 -24.18 -51.66 15.69
CA MET A 1 -24.28 -51.80 17.16
C MET A 1 -23.85 -50.50 17.80
N ASN A 2 -24.53 -50.08 18.86
CA ASN A 2 -24.27 -48.82 19.57
C ASN A 2 -22.92 -48.85 20.31
N LEU A 3 -22.29 -47.69 20.47
CA LEU A 3 -22.28 -47.07 21.80
C LEU A 3 -22.13 -45.54 21.71
N GLN A 4 -23.07 -44.83 22.34
CA GLN A 4 -22.93 -43.42 22.67
C GLN A 4 -22.17 -43.32 24.00
N THR A 5 -21.24 -42.37 24.12
CA THR A 5 -20.84 -41.81 25.42
C THR A 5 -20.54 -40.33 25.26
N THR A 6 -21.55 -39.51 25.54
CA THR A 6 -21.39 -38.11 25.94
C THR A 6 -20.67 -38.03 27.29
N PHE A 7 -19.75 -37.08 27.45
CA PHE A 7 -19.60 -36.38 28.73
C PHE A 7 -19.18 -34.91 28.52
N LEU A 8 -19.95 -34.03 29.15
CA LEU A 8 -19.79 -32.58 29.19
C LEU A 8 -19.38 -32.21 30.62
N SER A 9 -18.38 -31.35 30.84
CA SER A 9 -18.28 -30.49 32.06
C SER A 9 -17.14 -29.45 32.05
N ILE A 10 -17.53 -28.18 32.02
CA ILE A 10 -17.18 -27.11 32.98
C ILE A 10 -15.70 -26.64 33.12
N LEU A 11 -15.41 -25.52 32.42
CA LEU A 11 -15.01 -24.20 32.96
C LEU A 11 -14.37 -24.10 34.38
N LEU A 12 -13.16 -23.52 34.51
CA LEU A 12 -12.88 -22.20 35.14
C LEU A 12 -11.44 -21.97 35.68
N LEU A 13 -10.98 -20.73 35.48
CA LEU A 13 -10.06 -19.92 36.30
C LEU A 13 -8.57 -20.31 36.47
N GLY A 14 -7.72 -19.39 35.99
CA GLY A 14 -6.27 -19.35 36.23
C GLY A 14 -5.68 -17.95 36.01
N LEU A 15 -6.36 -16.89 36.47
CA LEU A 15 -5.83 -15.52 36.42
C LEU A 15 -4.72 -15.34 37.48
N VAL A 16 -3.45 -15.47 37.06
CA VAL A 16 -2.31 -15.10 37.91
C VAL A 16 -2.00 -13.62 37.73
N SER A 17 -2.63 -12.81 38.59
CA SER A 17 -2.24 -11.42 38.80
C SER A 17 -0.93 -11.36 39.59
N CYS A 18 0.07 -10.65 39.07
CA CYS A 18 1.24 -10.21 39.84
C CYS A 18 1.20 -8.70 40.02
N GLN A 19 0.50 -8.23 41.05
CA GLN A 19 0.70 -6.89 41.60
C GLN A 19 1.88 -6.91 42.57
N GLN A 20 2.81 -5.96 42.45
CA GLN A 20 3.80 -5.68 43.49
C GLN A 20 3.63 -4.25 44.04
N ILE A 21 3.53 -4.21 45.38
CA ILE A 21 3.39 -3.04 46.25
C ILE A 21 4.18 -3.36 47.53
N THR A 22 4.83 -2.43 48.23
CA THR A 22 4.84 -0.96 48.13
C THR A 22 6.23 -0.45 48.55
N GLN A 23 6.70 0.71 48.07
CA GLN A 23 7.49 1.58 48.96
C GLN A 23 7.42 3.08 48.64
N SER A 24 6.57 3.76 49.41
CA SER A 24 6.56 5.20 49.61
C SER A 24 7.61 5.63 50.64
N ASN A 25 8.20 6.82 50.47
CA ASN A 25 8.44 7.68 51.62
C ASN A 25 8.43 9.17 51.21
N PRO A 26 7.76 10.06 51.97
CA PRO A 26 7.59 11.47 51.61
C PRO A 26 8.70 12.36 52.19
N ARG A 27 8.90 13.53 51.60
CA ARG A 27 9.45 14.69 52.32
C ARG A 27 8.64 15.95 52.01
N VAL A 28 8.35 16.69 53.08
CA VAL A 28 7.37 17.78 53.14
C VAL A 28 8.09 19.13 53.06
N ILE A 29 7.62 19.96 52.12
CA ILE A 29 7.48 21.43 52.13
C ILE A 29 8.60 22.28 52.77
N SER A 30 9.09 23.25 52.00
CA SER A 30 9.35 24.60 52.52
C SER A 30 8.68 25.63 51.61
N THR A 31 7.71 26.35 52.14
CA THR A 31 7.02 27.45 51.46
C THR A 31 7.89 28.70 51.42
N LYS A 32 7.86 29.42 50.30
CA LYS A 32 7.96 30.88 50.33
C LYS A 32 7.30 31.50 49.12
N ASP A 33 6.29 32.34 49.37
CA ASP A 33 5.67 33.18 48.35
C ASP A 33 6.67 34.18 47.78
N SER A 34 6.61 34.36 46.46
CA SER A 34 6.92 35.62 45.79
C SER A 34 5.98 35.75 44.60
N ALA A 35 5.31 36.90 44.51
CA ALA A 35 4.23 37.14 43.57
C ALA A 35 4.73 37.61 42.19
N VAL A 36 3.88 37.44 41.17
CA VAL A 36 3.85 38.19 39.90
C VAL A 36 5.11 38.08 39.02
N ASP A 37 4.98 37.38 37.88
CA ASP A 37 4.76 38.14 36.64
C ASP A 37 4.02 37.35 35.56
N HIS A 38 3.12 38.02 34.84
CA HIS A 38 2.46 37.46 33.65
C HIS A 38 3.31 37.76 32.43
N GLN A 39 4.11 36.78 31.98
CA GLN A 39 4.61 36.78 30.61
C GLN A 39 4.00 35.63 29.81
N ASN A 40 3.18 36.02 28.82
CA ASN A 40 2.70 35.13 27.78
C ASN A 40 3.90 34.53 27.04
N GLN A 41 4.35 33.35 27.45
CA GLN A 41 4.99 32.44 26.53
C GLN A 41 3.90 31.91 25.59
N GLN A 42 3.60 32.74 24.60
CA GLN A 42 2.99 32.30 23.37
C GLN A 42 4.00 31.33 22.75
N ILE A 43 3.85 30.04 23.05
CA ILE A 43 4.57 28.96 22.38
C ILE A 43 4.07 29.01 20.95
N THR A 44 4.74 29.80 20.13
CA THR A 44 4.68 29.67 18.68
C THR A 44 5.19 28.27 18.42
N GLU A 45 4.26 27.33 18.25
CA GLU A 45 4.58 26.02 17.70
C GLU A 45 5.29 26.29 16.38
N SER A 46 6.61 26.15 16.42
CA SER A 46 7.42 26.04 15.22
C SER A 46 6.82 24.87 14.47
N ARG A 47 6.07 25.17 13.39
CA ARG A 47 5.79 24.20 12.35
C ARG A 47 7.14 23.78 11.80
N HIS A 48 7.75 22.80 12.47
CA HIS A 48 8.82 22.02 11.90
C HIS A 48 8.32 21.59 10.54
N ALA A 49 8.93 22.14 9.49
CA ALA A 49 8.64 21.71 8.14
C ALA A 49 9.06 20.24 8.08
N LEU A 50 8.10 19.35 8.28
CA LEU A 50 8.31 17.91 8.30
C LEU A 50 8.92 17.56 6.95
N THR A 51 10.21 17.21 6.95
CA THR A 51 10.89 16.77 5.75
C THR A 51 10.08 15.60 5.18
N PRO A 52 9.65 15.66 3.91
CA PRO A 52 8.79 14.64 3.35
C PRO A 52 9.48 13.27 3.47
N VAL A 53 8.82 12.36 4.18
CA VAL A 53 9.31 11.00 4.34
C VAL A 53 8.99 10.23 3.06
N PHE A 54 10.02 9.87 2.33
CA PHE A 54 9.91 9.06 1.12
C PHE A 54 9.99 7.57 1.48
N ASP A 55 9.06 6.80 0.93
CA ASP A 55 9.10 5.33 1.00
C ASP A 55 10.16 4.80 0.04
N THR A 56 10.95 3.85 0.53
CA THR A 56 11.72 2.91 -0.29
C THR A 56 10.92 1.62 -0.38
N SER A 57 10.79 1.04 -1.58
CA SER A 57 10.17 -0.28 -1.78
C SER A 57 10.69 -1.31 -0.76
N THR A 58 9.81 -2.13 -0.20
CA THR A 58 10.15 -3.23 0.73
C THR A 58 11.18 -4.19 0.11
N TYR A 59 11.15 -4.38 -1.21
CA TYR A 59 12.15 -5.18 -1.94
C TYR A 59 13.54 -4.53 -2.01
N SER A 60 13.61 -3.20 -1.87
CA SER A 60 14.86 -2.42 -1.97
C SER A 60 15.36 -1.92 -0.61
N ASN A 61 14.63 -2.20 0.48
CA ASN A 61 15.00 -1.78 1.82
C ASN A 61 15.74 -2.92 2.57
N PRO A 62 17.02 -2.74 2.96
CA PRO A 62 17.77 -3.78 3.68
C PRO A 62 17.14 -4.21 5.01
N GLN A 63 16.32 -3.37 5.64
CA GLN A 63 15.62 -3.71 6.89
C GLN A 63 14.52 -4.75 6.70
N THR A 64 14.06 -4.98 5.46
CA THR A 64 12.97 -5.91 5.13
C THR A 64 13.41 -7.01 4.16
N GLU A 65 14.71 -7.20 3.95
CA GLU A 65 15.24 -8.16 2.97
C GLU A 65 14.85 -9.61 3.27
N GLU A 66 14.72 -10.01 4.55
CA GLU A 66 14.24 -11.37 4.89
C GLU A 66 12.81 -11.60 4.37
N MET A 67 11.90 -10.66 4.64
CA MET A 67 10.51 -10.71 4.17
C MET A 67 10.43 -10.63 2.64
N ALA A 68 11.22 -9.75 2.02
CA ALA A 68 11.31 -9.63 0.58
C ALA A 68 11.84 -10.92 -0.08
N SER A 69 12.85 -11.57 0.51
CA SER A 69 13.41 -12.84 0.04
C SER A 69 12.39 -13.98 0.12
N GLN A 70 11.61 -14.07 1.20
CA GLN A 70 10.52 -15.03 1.32
C GLN A 70 9.44 -14.80 0.24
N GLN A 71 9.05 -13.55 0.02
CA GLN A 71 8.04 -13.21 -1.00
C GLN A 71 8.56 -13.48 -2.42
N ARG A 72 9.83 -13.16 -2.73
CA ARG A 72 10.50 -13.51 -3.99
C ARG A 72 10.40 -15.01 -4.28
N GLN A 73 10.71 -15.87 -3.30
CA GLN A 73 10.61 -17.33 -3.45
C GLN A 73 9.17 -17.81 -3.74
N GLN A 74 8.15 -17.12 -3.21
CA GLN A 74 6.75 -17.43 -3.53
C GLN A 74 6.40 -16.97 -4.94
N LEU A 75 6.78 -15.75 -5.35
CA LEU A 75 6.59 -15.26 -6.72
C LEU A 75 7.30 -16.13 -7.76
N THR A 76 8.52 -16.64 -7.48
CA THR A 76 9.21 -17.59 -8.36
C THR A 76 8.37 -18.86 -8.58
N LYS A 77 7.75 -19.43 -7.54
CA LYS A 77 6.87 -20.62 -7.69
C LYS A 77 5.64 -20.36 -8.54
N LEU A 78 5.08 -19.13 -8.48
CA LEU A 78 3.98 -18.72 -9.36
C LEU A 78 4.45 -18.57 -10.81
N ALA A 79 5.64 -17.99 -11.02
CA ALA A 79 6.26 -17.83 -12.32
C ALA A 79 6.59 -19.19 -12.97
N ASP A 80 7.23 -20.10 -12.23
CA ASP A 80 7.59 -21.45 -12.68
C ASP A 80 6.35 -22.31 -13.03
N ALA A 81 5.20 -21.97 -12.46
CA ALA A 81 3.91 -22.58 -12.79
C ALA A 81 3.21 -21.95 -14.02
N GLY A 82 3.88 -21.02 -14.72
CA GLY A 82 3.36 -20.34 -15.91
C GLY A 82 2.28 -19.29 -15.62
N LEU A 83 2.10 -18.87 -14.35
CA LEU A 83 1.00 -17.98 -13.98
C LEU A 83 1.10 -16.62 -14.68
N PHE A 84 2.28 -16.01 -14.64
CA PHE A 84 2.51 -14.65 -15.15
C PHE A 84 2.54 -14.60 -16.69
N GLU A 85 3.10 -15.61 -17.35
CA GLU A 85 3.12 -15.72 -18.82
C GLU A 85 1.69 -15.71 -19.41
N LYS A 86 0.74 -16.38 -18.76
CA LYS A 86 -0.68 -16.42 -19.16
C LYS A 86 -1.32 -15.02 -19.24
N PHE A 87 -1.01 -14.13 -18.29
CA PHE A 87 -1.54 -12.76 -18.26
C PHE A 87 -0.78 -11.83 -19.20
N ASP A 88 0.53 -12.00 -19.27
CA ASP A 88 1.42 -11.23 -20.14
C ASP A 88 1.06 -11.43 -21.63
N LEU A 89 0.86 -12.67 -22.07
CA LEU A 89 0.41 -12.99 -23.42
C LEU A 89 -0.96 -12.36 -23.77
N LYS A 90 -1.87 -12.28 -22.80
CA LYS A 90 -3.19 -11.64 -22.96
C LYS A 90 -3.03 -10.12 -23.14
N LEU A 91 -2.29 -9.46 -22.25
CA LEU A 91 -2.21 -8.00 -22.19
C LEU A 91 -1.25 -7.41 -23.24
N ARG A 92 -0.23 -8.16 -23.67
CA ARG A 92 0.69 -7.74 -24.76
C ARG A 92 0.00 -7.59 -26.12
N ALA A 93 -1.15 -8.24 -26.33
CA ALA A 93 -1.93 -8.13 -27.57
C ALA A 93 -2.47 -6.71 -27.83
N ASP A 94 -2.78 -5.96 -26.75
CA ASP A 94 -3.47 -4.66 -26.80
C ASP A 94 -2.54 -3.45 -26.54
N LEU A 95 -1.22 -3.66 -26.66
CA LEU A 95 -0.21 -2.61 -26.55
C LEU A 95 -0.13 -1.77 -27.83
N GLY A 96 0.03 -0.45 -27.67
CA GLY A 96 0.44 0.44 -28.75
C GLY A 96 1.94 0.32 -29.05
N GLU A 97 2.35 0.89 -30.19
CA GLU A 97 3.71 0.76 -30.75
C GLU A 97 4.82 1.11 -29.75
N ASP A 98 4.75 2.29 -29.12
CA ASP A 98 5.75 2.73 -28.13
C ASP A 98 5.87 1.78 -26.93
N GLN A 99 4.76 1.19 -26.49
CA GLN A 99 4.77 0.29 -25.34
C GLN A 99 5.24 -1.11 -25.73
N LYS A 100 4.88 -1.56 -26.93
CA LYS A 100 5.33 -2.82 -27.49
C LYS A 100 6.85 -2.84 -27.67
N ASP A 101 7.43 -1.80 -28.27
CA ASP A 101 8.89 -1.64 -28.40
C ASP A 101 9.59 -1.70 -27.03
N TYR A 102 9.07 -0.99 -26.04
CA TYR A 102 9.62 -1.03 -24.67
C TYR A 102 9.58 -2.46 -24.09
N PHE A 103 8.44 -3.14 -24.13
CA PHE A 103 8.27 -4.47 -23.56
C PHE A 103 8.92 -5.60 -24.39
N GLU A 104 9.31 -5.35 -25.64
CA GLU A 104 10.19 -6.22 -26.43
C GLU A 104 11.66 -6.07 -25.99
N HIS A 105 12.13 -4.84 -25.78
CA HIS A 105 13.46 -4.58 -25.22
C HIS A 105 13.58 -4.96 -23.73
N HIS A 106 12.46 -5.07 -23.02
CA HIS A 106 12.36 -5.46 -21.61
C HIS A 106 11.59 -6.79 -21.47
N ALA A 107 11.98 -7.80 -22.26
CA ALA A 107 11.36 -9.13 -22.26
C ALA A 107 11.38 -9.87 -20.90
N TYR A 108 12.15 -9.38 -19.93
CA TYR A 108 12.17 -9.86 -18.55
C TYR A 108 10.97 -9.38 -17.70
N LEU A 109 10.13 -8.48 -18.23
CA LEU A 109 8.91 -7.98 -17.61
C LEU A 109 7.68 -8.73 -18.14
N HIS A 110 6.92 -9.37 -17.24
CA HIS A 110 5.60 -9.92 -17.55
C HIS A 110 4.50 -8.99 -17.04
N ILE A 111 3.62 -8.53 -17.93
CA ILE A 111 2.50 -7.65 -17.61
C ILE A 111 1.40 -8.47 -16.94
N LEU A 112 1.00 -8.07 -15.71
CA LEU A 112 -0.04 -8.76 -14.95
C LEU A 112 -1.38 -8.04 -15.05
N ALA A 113 -1.36 -6.71 -14.99
CA ALA A 113 -2.54 -5.86 -15.11
C ALA A 113 -2.19 -4.49 -15.71
N GLN A 114 -3.19 -3.82 -16.31
CA GLN A 114 -3.05 -2.46 -16.82
C GLN A 114 -4.28 -1.58 -16.54
N THR A 115 -4.07 -0.27 -16.47
CA THR A 115 -5.13 0.75 -16.42
C THR A 115 -4.69 2.04 -17.12
N LYS A 116 -5.63 2.82 -17.65
CA LYS A 116 -5.36 3.99 -18.54
C LYS A 116 -6.07 5.23 -17.98
N GLY A 117 -5.40 6.39 -17.96
CA GLY A 117 -5.97 7.64 -17.46
C GLY A 117 -4.95 8.76 -17.23
N ASP A 118 -5.40 9.88 -16.64
CA ASP A 118 -4.57 11.08 -16.43
C ASP A 118 -3.71 10.99 -15.15
N ILE A 119 -2.72 10.11 -15.16
CA ILE A 119 -1.85 9.81 -14.01
C ILE A 119 -1.03 11.02 -13.62
N PHE A 120 -0.34 11.64 -14.59
CA PHE A 120 0.55 12.77 -14.31
C PHE A 120 -0.17 14.12 -14.28
N GLY A 121 -1.51 14.13 -14.39
CA GLY A 121 -2.35 15.33 -14.41
C GLY A 121 -2.20 16.18 -15.69
N ASN A 122 -1.52 15.65 -16.72
CA ASN A 122 -1.19 16.30 -17.97
C ASN A 122 -2.36 16.27 -19.00
N LYS A 123 -3.49 15.65 -18.65
CA LYS A 123 -4.66 15.33 -19.50
C LYS A 123 -4.35 14.36 -20.65
N ALA A 124 -3.26 13.60 -20.56
CA ALA A 124 -2.97 12.52 -21.47
C ALA A 124 -3.64 11.22 -21.02
N ASN A 125 -3.71 10.24 -21.92
CA ASN A 125 -4.10 8.89 -21.59
C ASN A 125 -2.84 8.09 -21.20
N ASP A 126 -2.24 8.46 -20.07
CA ASP A 126 -1.10 7.74 -19.50
C ASP A 126 -1.53 6.30 -19.15
N VAL A 127 -0.57 5.37 -19.09
CA VAL A 127 -0.85 3.96 -18.76
C VAL A 127 -0.08 3.57 -17.51
N ALA A 128 -0.73 2.89 -16.57
CA ALA A 128 -0.05 2.22 -15.47
C ALA A 128 -0.12 0.70 -15.68
N TYR A 129 0.95 0.02 -15.28
CA TYR A 129 1.11 -1.43 -15.36
C TYR A 129 1.54 -1.98 -13.99
N ILE A 130 0.97 -3.12 -13.60
CA ILE A 130 1.57 -3.99 -12.59
C ILE A 130 2.30 -5.08 -13.37
N VAL A 131 3.59 -5.27 -13.10
CA VAL A 131 4.44 -6.25 -13.79
C VAL A 131 5.19 -7.12 -12.80
N TYR A 132 5.50 -8.35 -13.21
CA TYR A 132 6.49 -9.20 -12.56
C TYR A 132 7.83 -9.05 -13.29
N GLU A 133 8.88 -8.72 -12.54
CA GLU A 133 10.26 -8.59 -13.04
C GLU A 133 11.02 -9.89 -12.75
N THR A 134 11.32 -10.64 -13.81
CA THR A 134 11.87 -12.01 -13.72
C THR A 134 13.29 -12.09 -13.18
N GLY A 135 14.11 -11.04 -13.31
CA GLY A 135 15.51 -11.00 -12.86
C GLY A 135 15.68 -10.80 -11.35
N LYS A 136 14.74 -10.11 -10.68
CA LYS A 136 14.70 -9.87 -9.22
C LYS A 136 13.60 -10.66 -8.51
N HIS A 137 12.74 -11.35 -9.25
CA HIS A 137 11.57 -12.10 -8.77
C HIS A 137 10.60 -11.25 -7.92
N GLN A 138 10.29 -10.03 -8.37
CA GLN A 138 9.47 -9.07 -7.62
C GLN A 138 8.39 -8.41 -8.49
N ILE A 139 7.37 -7.85 -7.83
CA ILE A 139 6.40 -6.98 -8.49
C ILE A 139 6.98 -5.56 -8.63
N GLU A 140 6.86 -4.96 -9.81
CA GLU A 140 7.12 -3.54 -10.04
C GLU A 140 5.84 -2.84 -10.58
N ILE A 141 5.71 -1.54 -10.30
CA ILE A 141 4.61 -0.71 -10.84
C ILE A 141 5.23 0.28 -11.83
N LEU A 142 4.85 0.17 -13.10
CA LEU A 142 5.39 0.97 -14.21
C LEU A 142 4.34 1.95 -14.72
N PHE A 143 4.82 3.10 -15.20
CA PHE A 143 4.01 4.15 -15.80
C PHE A 143 4.56 4.52 -17.17
N PHE A 144 3.70 4.55 -18.18
CA PHE A 144 3.96 5.17 -19.46
C PHE A 144 3.38 6.58 -19.49
N ASP A 145 4.24 7.58 -19.49
CA ASP A 145 3.90 8.99 -19.72
C ASP A 145 3.58 9.17 -21.21
N GLN A 146 2.29 9.19 -21.55
CA GLN A 146 1.82 9.22 -22.94
C GLN A 146 2.20 10.52 -23.65
N LYS A 147 2.42 11.60 -22.89
CA LYS A 147 2.85 12.91 -23.41
C LYS A 147 4.34 12.93 -23.75
N ASN A 148 5.18 12.40 -22.86
CA ASN A 148 6.63 12.45 -23.02
C ASN A 148 7.23 11.19 -23.67
N LYS A 149 6.43 10.12 -23.85
CA LYS A 149 6.83 8.83 -24.43
C LYS A 149 7.92 8.13 -23.62
N LEU A 150 7.78 8.15 -22.29
CA LEU A 150 8.77 7.62 -21.35
C LEU A 150 8.13 6.68 -20.34
N PHE A 151 8.82 5.57 -20.07
CA PHE A 151 8.53 4.67 -18.97
C PHE A 151 9.21 5.14 -17.67
N LYS A 152 8.54 4.96 -16.54
CA LYS A 152 9.04 5.23 -15.19
C LYS A 152 8.49 4.19 -14.22
N THR A 153 9.31 3.69 -13.31
CA THR A 153 8.92 2.73 -12.26
C THR A 153 8.75 3.43 -10.91
N LEU A 154 7.69 3.07 -10.18
CA LEU A 154 7.44 3.54 -8.81
C LEU A 154 8.59 3.12 -7.87
N TYR A 155 8.91 3.94 -6.87
CA TYR A 155 10.03 3.78 -5.92
C TYR A 155 11.45 3.84 -6.53
N ARG A 156 11.64 3.54 -7.81
CA ARG A 156 12.94 3.61 -8.51
C ARG A 156 13.14 4.94 -9.25
N ASP A 157 12.23 5.24 -10.17
CA ASP A 157 12.33 6.41 -11.06
C ASP A 157 11.40 7.55 -10.61
N ILE A 158 10.39 7.24 -9.78
CA ILE A 158 9.51 8.22 -9.12
C ILE A 158 9.42 7.89 -7.62
N GLN A 159 9.75 8.87 -6.77
CA GLN A 159 9.65 8.75 -5.32
C GLN A 159 8.18 8.73 -4.86
N VAL A 160 7.92 8.07 -3.73
CA VAL A 160 6.62 8.06 -3.07
C VAL A 160 6.74 8.74 -1.71
N SER A 161 6.03 9.85 -1.51
CA SER A 161 5.86 10.48 -0.20
C SER A 161 4.65 9.86 0.49
N ASN A 162 4.86 9.25 1.66
CA ASN A 162 3.79 8.57 2.37
C ASN A 162 3.18 9.49 3.42
N LEU A 163 2.05 10.11 3.06
CA LEU A 163 1.32 11.05 3.90
C LEU A 163 0.46 10.34 4.97
N LEU A 164 0.42 9.01 4.95
CA LEU A 164 -0.29 8.18 5.94
C LEU A 164 0.61 7.74 7.10
N ARG A 165 1.95 7.74 6.96
CA ARG A 165 2.90 7.37 8.04
C ARG A 165 2.70 8.15 9.36
N GLN A 166 2.08 9.32 9.32
CA GLN A 166 1.78 10.18 10.48
C GLN A 166 0.30 10.12 10.91
N SER A 167 -0.49 9.25 10.29
CA SER A 167 -1.91 9.04 10.60
C SER A 167 -2.07 7.82 11.50
N ASP A 168 -2.88 7.95 12.54
CA ASP A 168 -3.13 6.91 13.57
C ASP A 168 -3.86 5.66 13.03
N CYS A 169 -4.15 5.64 11.73
CA CYS A 169 -4.94 4.64 11.00
C CYS A 169 -4.17 4.00 9.83
N TYR A 170 -2.84 4.08 9.79
CA TYR A 170 -2.05 3.43 8.75
C TYR A 170 -1.79 1.96 9.09
N TYR A 171 -2.20 1.06 8.19
CA TYR A 171 -2.25 -0.39 8.45
C TYR A 171 -1.28 -1.24 7.61
N ALA A 172 -0.55 -0.63 6.65
CA ALA A 172 0.15 -1.38 5.62
C ALA A 172 1.40 -2.14 6.13
N ASN A 173 1.41 -3.47 5.89
CA ASN A 173 2.60 -4.31 5.98
C ASN A 173 3.43 -4.20 4.69
N GLY A 174 4.29 -3.19 4.63
CA GLY A 174 5.19 -2.93 3.50
C GLY A 174 4.70 -1.84 2.55
N THR A 175 5.34 -1.73 1.39
CA THR A 175 4.98 -0.81 0.31
C THR A 175 3.94 -1.40 -0.65
N VAL A 176 3.39 -0.56 -1.54
CA VAL A 176 2.25 -0.90 -2.42
C VAL A 176 2.54 -2.12 -3.30
N ASP A 177 3.74 -2.17 -3.88
CA ASP A 177 4.27 -3.28 -4.69
C ASP A 177 4.38 -4.60 -3.91
N TYR A 178 4.81 -4.53 -2.65
CA TYR A 178 4.87 -5.67 -1.73
C TYR A 178 3.47 -6.14 -1.29
N SER A 179 2.53 -5.21 -1.04
CA SER A 179 1.14 -5.52 -0.69
C SER A 179 0.39 -6.21 -1.84
N ILE A 180 0.58 -5.73 -3.08
CA ILE A 180 0.05 -6.37 -4.29
C ILE A 180 0.59 -7.79 -4.45
N ALA A 181 1.90 -7.98 -4.27
CA ALA A 181 2.53 -9.29 -4.33
C ALA A 181 1.99 -10.27 -3.25
N ALA A 182 1.78 -9.79 -2.02
CA ALA A 182 1.25 -10.61 -0.93
C ALA A 182 -0.17 -11.12 -1.25
N GLU A 183 -1.02 -10.26 -1.81
CA GLU A 183 -2.38 -10.64 -2.19
C GLU A 183 -2.42 -11.56 -3.43
N LEU A 184 -1.53 -11.35 -4.42
CA LEU A 184 -1.36 -12.27 -5.55
C LEU A 184 -0.96 -13.69 -5.09
N ILE A 185 -0.08 -13.79 -4.09
CA ILE A 185 0.32 -15.07 -3.48
C ILE A 185 -0.84 -15.68 -2.69
N TYR A 186 -1.55 -14.88 -1.90
CA TYR A 186 -2.72 -15.34 -1.13
C TYR A 186 -3.82 -15.91 -2.04
N GLN A 187 -3.95 -15.39 -3.27
CA GLN A 187 -4.95 -15.81 -4.25
C GLN A 187 -4.50 -16.93 -5.21
N GLU A 188 -3.31 -17.52 -5.02
CA GLU A 188 -2.73 -18.52 -5.92
C GLU A 188 -3.72 -19.58 -6.43
N ASP A 189 -4.42 -20.28 -5.52
CA ASP A 189 -5.34 -21.36 -5.87
C ASP A 189 -6.58 -20.87 -6.66
N TYR A 190 -7.07 -19.67 -6.36
CA TYR A 190 -8.22 -19.05 -7.05
C TYR A 190 -7.85 -18.58 -8.46
N ILE A 191 -6.63 -18.06 -8.64
CA ILE A 191 -6.13 -17.65 -9.95
C ILE A 191 -5.80 -18.89 -10.82
N ARG A 192 -5.15 -19.92 -10.23
CA ARG A 192 -4.87 -21.21 -10.89
C ARG A 192 -6.15 -21.89 -11.40
N SER A 193 -7.20 -21.94 -10.57
CA SER A 193 -8.50 -22.51 -10.94
C SER A 193 -9.29 -21.68 -11.95
N SER A 194 -8.76 -20.53 -12.40
CA SER A 194 -9.39 -19.59 -13.33
C SER A 194 -10.75 -19.04 -12.84
N GLN A 195 -10.94 -19.02 -11.51
CA GLN A 195 -12.13 -18.46 -10.87
C GLN A 195 -11.95 -16.99 -10.45
N SER A 196 -10.71 -16.48 -10.49
CA SER A 196 -10.37 -15.09 -10.19
C SER A 196 -9.36 -14.54 -11.19
N ASN A 197 -9.62 -13.32 -11.69
CA ASN A 197 -8.64 -12.45 -12.36
C ASN A 197 -8.23 -11.29 -11.44
N TYR A 198 -8.48 -11.37 -10.13
CA TYR A 198 -8.23 -10.27 -9.21
C TYR A 198 -6.74 -9.88 -9.22
N LEU A 199 -6.46 -8.56 -9.31
CA LEU A 199 -5.13 -7.98 -9.59
C LEU A 199 -4.48 -8.38 -10.94
N MET A 200 -5.17 -9.10 -11.82
CA MET A 200 -4.58 -9.72 -13.02
C MET A 200 -5.47 -9.64 -14.29
N ASP A 201 -5.91 -8.44 -14.67
CA ASP A 201 -6.48 -8.16 -15.99
C ASP A 201 -6.49 -6.64 -16.32
N GLU A 202 -7.26 -6.26 -17.33
CA GLU A 202 -7.54 -4.86 -17.64
C GLU A 202 -8.50 -4.29 -16.59
N ASN A 203 -8.14 -3.15 -16.00
CA ASN A 203 -8.90 -2.46 -14.95
C ASN A 203 -8.90 -3.18 -13.59
N ALA A 204 -8.00 -4.15 -13.36
CA ALA A 204 -7.78 -4.76 -12.04
C ALA A 204 -7.39 -3.73 -10.95
N PHE A 205 -6.95 -2.54 -11.37
CA PHE A 205 -6.76 -1.34 -10.56
C PHE A 205 -7.16 -0.10 -11.40
N SER A 206 -7.37 1.06 -10.77
CA SER A 206 -8.12 2.14 -11.41
C SER A 206 -7.56 3.55 -11.15
N ILE A 207 -7.85 4.47 -12.07
CA ILE A 207 -7.55 5.90 -11.97
C ILE A 207 -8.87 6.65 -11.86
N GLU A 208 -9.21 7.13 -10.67
CA GLU A 208 -10.57 7.55 -10.34
C GLU A 208 -10.64 8.87 -9.55
N ASN A 209 -11.85 9.36 -9.30
CA ASN A 209 -12.11 10.38 -8.30
C ASN A 209 -12.71 9.77 -7.03
N ILE A 210 -11.87 9.53 -6.03
CA ILE A 210 -12.31 8.85 -4.79
C ILE A 210 -13.29 9.69 -3.95
N SER A 211 -13.36 11.01 -4.16
CA SER A 211 -14.35 11.89 -3.51
C SER A 211 -15.79 11.64 -3.95
N THR A 212 -15.97 11.00 -5.11
CA THR A 212 -17.28 10.75 -5.73
C THR A 212 -17.60 9.28 -5.94
N ASN A 213 -16.62 8.37 -5.81
CA ASN A 213 -16.86 6.93 -5.95
C ASN A 213 -17.24 6.30 -4.60
N ASN A 214 -18.42 5.67 -4.56
CA ASN A 214 -18.98 5.02 -3.38
C ASN A 214 -18.26 3.74 -2.91
N ARG A 215 -17.26 3.25 -3.65
CA ARG A 215 -16.35 2.16 -3.22
C ARG A 215 -15.40 2.60 -2.08
N PHE A 216 -15.12 3.90 -1.97
CA PHE A 216 -14.23 4.44 -0.95
C PHE A 216 -15.05 5.12 0.15
N ASP A 217 -14.97 4.58 1.36
CA ASP A 217 -15.50 5.21 2.56
C ASP A 217 -14.45 6.16 3.13
N LEU A 218 -14.47 7.42 2.67
CA LEU A 218 -13.55 8.46 3.16
C LEU A 218 -13.74 8.83 4.64
N LYS A 219 -14.72 8.25 5.35
CA LYS A 219 -14.92 8.45 6.79
C LYS A 219 -14.34 7.31 7.64
N ARG A 220 -14.37 6.07 7.11
CA ARG A 220 -13.82 4.88 7.80
C ARG A 220 -12.42 4.50 7.33
N GLY A 221 -12.08 4.80 6.08
CA GLY A 221 -10.72 4.66 5.56
C GLY A 221 -9.78 5.72 6.14
N CYS A 222 -8.48 5.44 6.08
CA CYS A 222 -7.44 6.34 6.53
C CYS A 222 -7.11 7.38 5.46
N LEU A 223 -7.63 8.60 5.63
CA LEU A 223 -7.31 9.76 4.80
C LEU A 223 -6.29 10.66 5.50
N SER A 224 -5.20 11.00 4.81
CA SER A 224 -4.21 11.94 5.33
C SER A 224 -4.81 13.33 5.56
N LYS A 225 -4.58 13.89 6.75
CA LYS A 225 -5.01 15.24 7.15
C LYS A 225 -4.37 16.34 6.31
N ASP A 226 -3.22 16.06 5.69
CA ASP A 226 -2.48 17.01 4.83
C ASP A 226 -2.94 16.97 3.37
N PHE A 227 -3.86 16.08 3.00
CA PHE A 227 -4.37 15.95 1.64
C PHE A 227 -5.74 16.62 1.48
N SER A 228 -5.87 17.44 0.45
CA SER A 228 -7.06 18.26 0.20
C SER A 228 -8.09 17.50 -0.65
N THR A 229 -9.34 17.48 -0.22
CA THR A 229 -10.42 16.66 -0.83
C THR A 229 -10.77 17.08 -2.26
N ASP A 230 -10.52 18.34 -2.63
CA ASP A 230 -10.66 18.87 -3.99
C ASP A 230 -9.63 18.29 -4.99
N LYS A 231 -8.57 17.63 -4.50
CA LYS A 231 -7.47 17.07 -5.32
C LYS A 231 -7.55 15.55 -5.51
N MET A 232 -8.68 14.94 -5.15
CA MET A 232 -8.92 13.50 -5.19
C MET A 232 -9.21 12.92 -6.59
N SER A 233 -9.38 13.75 -7.61
CA SER A 233 -9.54 13.31 -9.00
C SER A 233 -8.24 12.75 -9.60
N ASN A 234 -8.38 11.82 -10.54
CA ASN A 234 -7.28 11.09 -11.21
C ASN A 234 -6.28 10.53 -10.17
N THR A 235 -6.82 9.85 -9.17
CA THR A 235 -6.09 9.12 -8.13
C THR A 235 -5.92 7.68 -8.57
N LEU A 236 -4.69 7.18 -8.51
CA LEU A 236 -4.36 5.80 -8.80
C LEU A 236 -4.64 4.95 -7.56
N CYS A 237 -5.69 4.13 -7.59
CA CYS A 237 -6.06 3.22 -6.50
C CYS A 237 -5.80 1.78 -6.91
N MET A 238 -4.95 1.10 -6.14
CA MET A 238 -4.65 -0.33 -6.29
C MET A 238 -5.35 -1.08 -5.16
N PRO A 239 -6.12 -2.14 -5.45
CA PRO A 239 -6.79 -2.90 -4.42
C PRO A 239 -5.79 -3.82 -3.72
N THR A 240 -5.95 -3.99 -2.41
CA THR A 240 -5.04 -4.76 -1.54
C THR A 240 -5.73 -5.95 -0.88
N SER A 241 -6.97 -6.27 -1.25
CA SER A 241 -7.64 -7.53 -0.92
C SER A 241 -8.67 -7.93 -1.98
N SER A 242 -8.69 -9.21 -2.32
CA SER A 242 -9.68 -9.85 -3.20
C SER A 242 -11.06 -10.01 -2.56
N VAL A 243 -11.12 -10.07 -1.23
CA VAL A 243 -12.33 -10.36 -0.45
C VAL A 243 -12.95 -9.09 0.12
N TYR A 244 -12.12 -8.20 0.65
CA TYR A 244 -12.54 -6.94 1.25
C TYR A 244 -12.32 -5.78 0.28
N ALA A 245 -13.08 -4.70 0.44
CA ALA A 245 -12.91 -3.46 -0.34
C ALA A 245 -11.66 -2.68 0.12
N ASN A 246 -10.48 -3.30 0.10
CA ASN A 246 -9.24 -2.71 0.61
C ASN A 246 -8.44 -2.09 -0.53
N TYR A 247 -7.88 -0.90 -0.30
CA TYR A 247 -7.20 -0.10 -1.33
C TYR A 247 -6.04 0.71 -0.76
N GLN A 248 -5.02 0.94 -1.58
CA GLN A 248 -4.03 2.00 -1.39
C GLN A 248 -4.06 2.96 -2.58
N CYS A 249 -4.18 4.26 -2.31
CA CYS A 249 -4.48 5.28 -3.30
C CYS A 249 -3.42 6.39 -3.31
N LEU A 250 -2.81 6.59 -4.49
CA LEU A 250 -1.72 7.55 -4.73
C LEU A 250 -2.14 8.65 -5.69
N LYS A 251 -1.66 9.88 -5.45
CA LYS A 251 -1.81 11.02 -6.37
C LYS A 251 -0.45 11.53 -6.81
N TYR A 252 -0.26 11.78 -8.11
CA TYR A 252 0.96 12.44 -8.58
C TYR A 252 0.94 13.94 -8.27
N ASN A 253 1.91 14.40 -7.47
CA ASN A 253 2.13 15.80 -7.16
C ASN A 253 3.15 16.39 -8.15
N LYS A 254 2.65 17.03 -9.22
CA LYS A 254 3.46 17.67 -10.26
C LYS A 254 4.52 18.64 -9.73
N ALA A 255 4.22 19.40 -8.68
CA ALA A 255 5.11 20.45 -8.18
C ALA A 255 6.33 19.87 -7.45
N LYS A 256 6.15 18.70 -6.82
CA LYS A 256 7.21 17.93 -6.15
C LYS A 256 7.84 16.86 -7.04
N ALA A 257 7.19 16.49 -8.15
CA ALA A 257 7.51 15.35 -9.01
C ALA A 257 7.53 13.98 -8.29
N VAL A 258 6.64 13.80 -7.31
CA VAL A 258 6.50 12.56 -6.52
C VAL A 258 5.06 12.06 -6.54
N PHE A 259 4.85 10.77 -6.27
CA PHE A 259 3.54 10.29 -5.84
C PHE A 259 3.34 10.55 -4.35
N GLU A 260 2.14 10.94 -3.95
CA GLU A 260 1.71 11.07 -2.56
C GLU A 260 0.74 9.91 -2.27
N LEU A 261 1.14 8.94 -1.44
CA LEU A 261 0.23 7.95 -0.87
C LEU A 261 -0.54 8.65 0.25
N TYR A 262 -1.84 8.86 0.05
CA TYR A 262 -2.63 9.78 0.87
C TYR A 262 -3.95 9.21 1.38
N PHE A 263 -4.40 8.08 0.82
CA PHE A 263 -5.57 7.35 1.29
C PHE A 263 -5.30 5.84 1.28
N SER A 264 -5.68 5.18 2.36
CA SER A 264 -5.74 3.71 2.47
C SER A 264 -7.09 3.31 3.05
N GLN A 265 -7.62 2.19 2.61
CA GLN A 265 -8.82 1.57 3.17
C GLN A 265 -8.48 0.11 3.47
N GLU A 266 -8.56 -0.28 4.74
CA GLU A 266 -8.36 -1.65 5.17
C GLU A 266 -9.45 -1.99 6.18
N PHE A 267 -10.33 -2.91 5.82
CA PHE A 267 -11.38 -3.44 6.67
C PHE A 267 -11.07 -4.88 7.04
N ALA A 268 -11.08 -5.16 8.35
CA ALA A 268 -11.40 -6.47 8.88
C ALA A 268 -12.90 -6.52 9.20
N ASP A 269 -13.44 -7.74 9.23
CA ASP A 269 -14.82 -8.08 9.64
C ASP A 269 -15.11 -7.80 11.13
#